data_AF-A0A7K2AXD7-F1
#
_entry.id   AF-A0A7K2AXD7-F1
#
_cell.length_a   1.000
_cell.length_b   1.000
_cell.length_c   1.000
_cell.angle_alpha   90.00
_cell.angle_beta   90.00
_cell.angle_gamma   90.00
#
_symmetry.space_group_name_H-M   'P 1'
#
loop_
_entity.id
_entity.type
_entity.pdbx_description
1 polymer ?
#
loop_
_entity_poly.entity_id
_entity_poly.type
_entity_poly.pdbx_seq_one_letter_code
_entity_poly.pdbx_strand_id
1 'polypeptide(L)'
;MRPAGGAVVLGSGQRPGAVDATEARRRGLTVLRRRSGGGVVLVSPADLLWVDMVVPRSDPLWHPDTGCSFGWLGELWRRALRRSGIAAEVHEGRYEPGTWGSLVCFAGRGPGEVFVAGRKVIGLSQRRTGAGARFQCGVLLRWDPAALADLLVLPAARRGALERDLAGCAAGLDLPEHRILEALLGVLQVGGNEH
;
A
#
# COMPACT_ATOMS: atom_id res chain seq x y z
N MET A 1 16.65 -7.53 -0.13
CA MET A 1 17.31 -6.34 -0.72
C MET A 1 16.47 -5.13 -0.33
N ARG A 2 16.94 -4.31 0.62
CA ARG A 2 16.29 -3.03 0.94
C ARG A 2 16.66 -2.03 -0.16
N PRO A 3 15.73 -1.22 -0.70
CA PRO A 3 16.13 -0.10 -1.52
C PRO A 3 17.01 0.84 -0.68
N ALA A 4 18.19 1.19 -1.16
CA ALA A 4 19.13 2.06 -0.45
C ALA A 4 18.65 3.52 -0.38
N GLY A 5 17.63 3.88 -1.17
CA GLY A 5 17.02 5.21 -1.19
C GLY A 5 15.53 5.15 -1.49
N GLY A 6 14.83 6.27 -1.27
CA GLY A 6 13.40 6.37 -1.54
C GLY A 6 13.08 6.48 -3.04
N ALA A 7 11.82 6.25 -3.38
CA ALA A 7 11.30 6.38 -4.74
C ALA A 7 9.88 6.91 -4.75
N VAL A 8 9.56 7.68 -5.79
CA VAL A 8 8.20 8.02 -6.16
C VAL A 8 7.80 7.20 -7.38
N VAL A 9 6.80 6.34 -7.21
CA VAL A 9 6.43 5.32 -8.21
C VAL A 9 5.11 5.69 -8.84
N LEU A 10 5.13 6.00 -10.13
CA LEU A 10 3.93 6.24 -10.93
C LEU A 10 3.25 4.92 -11.33
N GLY A 11 1.92 4.94 -11.37
CA GLY A 11 1.13 3.88 -11.99
C GLY A 11 1.25 3.86 -13.51
N SER A 12 0.92 2.72 -14.11
CA SER A 12 1.04 2.52 -15.56
C SER A 12 0.17 3.45 -16.41
N GLY A 13 -0.93 3.98 -15.89
CA GLY A 13 -1.80 4.95 -16.58
C GLY A 13 -1.45 6.41 -16.34
N GLN A 14 -0.50 6.70 -15.44
CA GLN A 14 -0.20 8.08 -15.07
C GLN A 14 0.72 8.76 -16.09
N ARG A 15 0.53 10.06 -16.28
CA ARG A 15 1.33 10.86 -17.22
C ARG A 15 2.76 10.99 -16.67
N PRO A 16 3.80 10.89 -17.50
CA PRO A 16 5.20 11.06 -17.05
C PRO A 16 5.46 12.35 -16.27
N GLY A 17 4.79 13.45 -16.64
CA GLY A 17 4.89 14.76 -15.98
C GLY A 17 3.97 14.95 -14.77
N ALA A 18 3.36 13.89 -14.22
CA ALA A 18 2.53 14.01 -13.00
C ALA A 18 3.37 14.26 -11.74
N VAL A 19 4.67 13.95 -11.79
CA VAL A 19 5.63 14.11 -10.69
C VAL A 19 6.68 15.15 -11.07
N ASP A 20 7.01 16.04 -10.14
CA ASP A 20 8.13 16.97 -10.27
C ASP A 20 9.44 16.21 -10.07
N ALA A 21 10.06 15.82 -11.19
CA ALA A 21 11.31 15.08 -11.19
C ALA A 21 12.49 15.88 -10.61
N THR A 22 12.42 17.21 -10.63
CA THR A 22 13.46 18.07 -10.03
C THR A 22 13.33 18.04 -8.51
N GLU A 23 12.12 18.17 -7.98
CA GLU A 23 11.87 18.03 -6.54
C GLU A 23 12.18 16.63 -6.03
N ALA A 24 11.77 15.58 -6.75
CA ALA A 24 12.12 14.21 -6.41
C ALA A 24 13.64 14.04 -6.32
N ARG A 25 14.40 14.55 -7.29
CA ARG A 25 15.87 14.50 -7.27
C ARG A 25 16.45 15.28 -6.08
N ARG A 26 15.93 16.46 -5.77
CA ARG A 26 16.36 17.26 -4.59
C ARG A 26 16.18 16.49 -3.28
N ARG A 27 15.11 15.69 -3.17
CA ARG A 27 14.84 14.81 -2.01
C ARG A 27 15.59 13.46 -2.07
N GLY A 28 16.46 13.25 -3.06
CA GLY A 28 17.16 11.97 -3.25
C GLY A 28 16.25 10.81 -3.65
N LEU A 29 15.07 11.10 -4.23
CA LEU A 29 14.08 10.12 -4.64
C LEU A 29 14.27 9.72 -6.10
N THR A 30 14.20 8.41 -6.36
CA THR A 30 14.15 7.90 -7.74
C THR A 30 12.72 7.97 -8.26
N VAL A 31 12.52 8.51 -9.47
CA VAL A 31 11.22 8.48 -10.15
C VAL A 31 11.12 7.18 -10.95
N LEU A 32 10.16 6.33 -10.60
CA LEU A 32 9.94 5.04 -11.24
C LEU A 32 8.52 4.95 -11.80
N ARG A 33 8.29 4.02 -12.73
CA ARG A 33 6.95 3.66 -13.21
C ARG A 33 6.73 2.17 -13.11
N ARG A 34 5.63 1.76 -12.49
CA ARG A 34 5.25 0.34 -12.40
C ARG A 34 4.38 -0.07 -13.59
N ARG A 35 4.36 -1.37 -13.88
CA ARG A 35 3.54 -1.95 -14.97
C ARG A 35 2.05 -2.06 -14.60
N SER A 36 1.73 -2.13 -13.30
CA SER A 36 0.36 -2.13 -12.80
C SER A 36 -0.26 -0.72 -12.75
N GLY A 37 -1.59 -0.66 -12.77
CA GLY A 37 -2.34 0.59 -12.64
C GLY A 37 -2.28 1.20 -11.23
N GLY A 38 -3.20 2.13 -10.95
CA GLY A 38 -3.33 2.84 -9.67
C GLY A 38 -2.57 4.17 -9.59
N GLY A 39 -2.75 4.90 -8.50
CA GLY A 39 -2.10 6.20 -8.27
C GLY A 39 -0.62 6.11 -7.88
N VAL A 40 0.01 7.29 -7.76
CA VAL A 40 1.39 7.47 -7.29
C VAL A 40 1.52 6.94 -5.87
N VAL A 41 2.67 6.34 -5.57
CA VAL A 41 3.06 6.00 -4.19
C VAL A 41 4.46 6.54 -3.92
N LEU A 42 4.65 7.16 -2.76
CA LEU A 42 5.96 7.48 -2.21
C LEU A 42 6.42 6.30 -1.35
N VAL A 43 7.60 5.78 -1.67
CA VAL A 43 8.22 4.63 -0.99
C VAL A 43 9.52 5.11 -0.39
N SER A 44 9.68 4.91 0.91
CA SER A 44 10.87 5.26 1.66
C SER A 44 11.08 4.19 2.73
N PRO A 45 12.33 3.70 2.94
CA PRO A 45 12.61 2.72 3.99
C PRO A 45 12.17 3.17 5.39
N ALA A 46 12.05 4.48 5.62
CA ALA A 46 11.66 5.02 6.92
C ALA A 46 10.13 5.15 7.10
N ASP A 47 9.37 5.12 6.01
CA ASP A 47 7.94 5.47 6.02
C ASP A 47 7.04 4.32 5.56
N LEU A 48 7.58 3.35 4.81
CA LEU A 48 6.80 2.26 4.24
C LEU A 48 7.54 0.94 4.34
N LEU A 49 6.91 -0.04 4.99
CA LEU A 49 7.33 -1.44 4.96
C LEU A 49 6.72 -2.13 3.73
N TRP A 50 7.57 -2.73 2.91
CA TRP A 50 7.17 -3.52 1.75
C TRP A 50 7.23 -5.01 2.05
N VAL A 51 6.11 -5.71 1.88
CA VAL A 51 6.03 -7.17 2.03
C VAL A 51 5.46 -7.78 0.76
N ASP A 52 6.22 -8.69 0.14
CA ASP A 52 5.71 -9.52 -0.94
C ASP A 52 5.34 -10.91 -0.41
N MET A 53 4.15 -11.38 -0.76
CA MET A 53 3.72 -12.77 -0.53
C MET A 53 3.57 -13.47 -1.87
N VAL A 54 4.21 -14.63 -2.03
CA VAL A 54 4.14 -15.42 -3.25
C VAL A 54 3.37 -16.69 -2.97
N VAL A 55 2.29 -16.88 -3.70
CA VAL A 55 1.37 -18.01 -3.56
C VAL A 55 1.38 -18.80 -4.87
N PRO A 56 1.92 -20.04 -4.87
CA PRO A 56 1.90 -20.92 -6.03
C PRO A 56 0.48 -21.19 -6.53
N ARG A 57 0.32 -21.48 -7.82
CA ARG A 57 -1.00 -21.79 -8.40
C ARG A 57 -1.69 -22.99 -7.74
N SER A 58 -0.92 -23.96 -7.24
CA SER A 58 -1.43 -25.17 -6.57
C SER A 58 -1.78 -24.96 -5.09
N ASP A 59 -1.50 -23.77 -4.54
CA ASP A 59 -1.70 -23.49 -3.13
C ASP A 59 -3.19 -23.19 -2.85
N PRO A 60 -3.78 -23.68 -1.73
CA PRO A 60 -5.17 -23.40 -1.38
C PRO A 60 -5.51 -21.91 -1.22
N LEU A 61 -4.54 -21.05 -0.92
CA LEU A 61 -4.72 -19.59 -0.85
C LEU A 61 -4.81 -18.94 -2.23
N TRP A 62 -4.44 -19.65 -3.29
CA TRP A 62 -4.63 -19.20 -4.65
C TRP A 62 -6.09 -19.37 -5.06
N HIS A 63 -6.73 -18.28 -5.50
CA HIS A 63 -8.12 -18.33 -5.98
C HIS A 63 -8.24 -17.62 -7.34
N PRO A 64 -8.98 -18.15 -8.33
CA PRO A 64 -9.08 -17.53 -9.65
C PRO A 64 -9.69 -16.13 -9.62
N ASP A 65 -10.66 -15.89 -8.74
CA ASP A 65 -11.16 -14.55 -8.41
C ASP A 65 -10.13 -13.79 -7.56
N THR A 66 -9.68 -12.65 -8.08
CA THR A 66 -8.71 -11.77 -7.45
C THR A 66 -9.21 -11.14 -6.16
N GLY A 67 -10.52 -10.87 -6.06
CA GLY A 67 -11.16 -10.30 -4.88
C GLY A 67 -11.07 -11.25 -3.68
N CYS A 68 -11.36 -12.54 -3.89
CA CYS A 68 -11.21 -13.57 -2.87
C CYS A 68 -9.76 -13.67 -2.36
N SER A 69 -8.78 -13.55 -3.27
CA SER A 69 -7.36 -13.56 -2.87
C SER A 69 -6.96 -12.32 -2.05
N PHE A 70 -7.55 -11.16 -2.32
CA PHE A 70 -7.32 -9.99 -1.48
C PHE A 70 -8.03 -10.09 -0.13
N GLY A 71 -9.20 -10.74 -0.06
CA GLY A 71 -9.96 -10.92 1.18
C GLY A 71 -9.19 -11.65 2.27
N TRP A 72 -8.65 -12.86 1.98
CA TRP A 72 -7.88 -13.60 2.97
C TRP A 72 -6.59 -12.86 3.38
N LEU A 73 -5.97 -12.14 2.44
CA LEU A 73 -4.75 -11.38 2.68
C LEU A 73 -5.00 -10.18 3.60
N GLY A 74 -6.11 -9.47 3.38
CA GLY A 74 -6.57 -8.41 4.29
C GLY A 74 -6.85 -8.95 5.68
N GLU A 75 -7.51 -10.10 5.79
CA GLU A 75 -7.79 -10.75 7.07
C GLU A 75 -6.51 -11.19 7.80
N LEU A 76 -5.51 -11.70 7.07
CA LEU A 76 -4.18 -12.03 7.62
C LEU A 76 -3.55 -10.78 8.27
N TRP A 77 -3.57 -9.66 7.58
CA TRP A 77 -3.07 -8.39 8.09
C TRP A 77 -3.88 -7.87 9.28
N ARG A 78 -5.21 -7.97 9.24
CA ARG A 78 -6.07 -7.59 10.36
C ARG A 78 -5.73 -8.40 11.62
N ARG A 79 -5.54 -9.71 11.49
CA ARG A 79 -5.10 -10.59 12.59
C ARG A 79 -3.71 -10.20 13.11
N ALA A 80 -2.79 -9.84 12.22
CA ALA A 80 -1.45 -9.39 12.61
C ALA A 80 -1.53 -8.09 13.41
N LEU A 81 -2.25 -7.07 12.91
CA LEU A 81 -2.43 -5.80 13.61
C LEU A 81 -3.11 -5.97 14.98
N ARG A 82 -4.08 -6.89 15.09
CA ARG A 82 -4.72 -7.24 16.37
C ARG A 82 -3.73 -7.74 17.42
N ARG A 83 -2.70 -8.51 17.03
CA ARG A 83 -1.64 -8.97 17.96
C ARG A 83 -0.79 -7.81 18.49
N SER A 84 -0.75 -6.70 17.77
CA SER A 84 -0.09 -5.46 18.18
C SER A 84 -1.05 -4.47 18.88
N GLY A 85 -2.26 -4.90 19.24
CA GLY A 85 -3.25 -4.05 19.92
C GLY A 85 -3.98 -3.07 19.01
N ILE A 86 -3.85 -3.20 17.69
CA ILE A 86 -4.48 -2.31 16.71
C ILE A 86 -5.75 -2.95 16.19
N ALA A 87 -6.89 -2.28 16.42
CA ALA A 87 -8.16 -2.62 15.79
C ALA A 87 -8.17 -2.10 14.34
N ALA A 88 -8.27 -3.02 13.39
CA ALA A 88 -8.28 -2.70 11.97
C ALA A 88 -9.50 -3.32 11.28
N GLU A 89 -9.90 -2.69 10.18
CA GLU A 89 -11.00 -3.11 9.31
C GLU A 89 -10.45 -3.46 7.93
N VAL A 90 -11.06 -4.44 7.27
CA VAL A 90 -10.73 -4.83 5.90
C VAL A 90 -11.85 -4.33 4.99
N HIS A 91 -11.49 -3.66 3.89
CA HIS A 91 -12.48 -3.23 2.91
C HIS A 91 -12.89 -4.43 2.02
N GLU A 92 -14.12 -4.91 2.20
CA GLU A 92 -14.64 -6.06 1.43
C GLU A 92 -15.32 -5.64 0.11
N GLY A 93 -15.62 -4.35 -0.05
CA GLY A 93 -16.34 -3.81 -1.20
C GLY A 93 -15.49 -3.71 -2.47
N ARG A 94 -16.16 -3.32 -3.56
CA ARG A 94 -15.50 -2.95 -4.83
C ARG A 94 -14.52 -1.79 -4.64
N TYR A 95 -13.66 -1.59 -5.63
CA TYR A 95 -12.76 -0.43 -5.63
C TYR A 95 -13.53 0.90 -5.65
N GLU A 96 -13.18 1.79 -4.73
CA GLU A 96 -13.72 3.12 -4.57
C GLU A 96 -12.57 4.14 -4.71
N PRO A 97 -12.44 4.83 -5.86
CA PRO A 97 -11.32 5.73 -6.07
C PRO A 97 -11.38 6.99 -5.21
N GLY A 98 -12.56 7.40 -4.72
CA GLY A 98 -12.74 8.71 -4.09
C GLY A 98 -12.27 9.86 -4.99
N THR A 99 -11.99 11.01 -4.39
CA THR A 99 -11.53 12.22 -5.11
C THR A 99 -10.13 12.05 -5.71
N TRP A 100 -9.24 11.33 -5.02
CA TRP A 100 -7.80 11.35 -5.31
C TRP A 100 -7.20 9.98 -5.67
N GLY A 101 -7.95 8.87 -5.63
CA GLY A 101 -7.42 7.52 -5.83
C GLY A 101 -6.87 7.23 -7.24
N SER A 102 -7.27 8.01 -8.25
CA SER A 102 -6.64 7.96 -9.58
C SER A 102 -5.26 8.62 -9.61
N LEU A 103 -4.98 9.51 -8.65
CA LEU A 103 -3.73 10.26 -8.53
C LEU A 103 -2.80 9.67 -7.48
N VAL A 104 -3.32 9.27 -6.31
CA VAL A 104 -2.57 8.78 -5.16
C VAL A 104 -3.09 7.41 -4.72
N CYS A 105 -2.18 6.44 -4.62
CA CYS A 105 -2.53 5.04 -4.36
C CYS A 105 -3.26 4.84 -3.01
N PHE A 106 -2.82 5.55 -1.97
CA PHE A 106 -3.39 5.46 -0.64
C PHE A 106 -4.68 6.26 -0.45
N ALA A 107 -5.16 6.96 -1.48
CA ALA A 107 -6.38 7.77 -1.39
C ALA A 107 -7.68 7.04 -1.75
N GLY A 108 -7.60 5.99 -2.58
CA GLY A 108 -8.76 5.13 -2.90
C GLY A 108 -8.97 4.04 -1.84
N ARG A 109 -9.98 3.19 -2.01
CA ARG A 109 -10.23 2.00 -1.17
C ARG A 109 -10.43 0.79 -2.08
N GLY A 110 -9.63 -0.24 -1.91
CA GLY A 110 -9.63 -1.46 -2.73
C GLY A 110 -10.00 -2.69 -1.92
N PRO A 111 -10.52 -3.74 -2.58
CA PRO A 111 -10.81 -5.01 -1.91
C PRO A 111 -9.60 -5.53 -1.13
N GLY A 112 -9.82 -5.97 0.10
CA GLY A 112 -8.80 -6.51 1.01
C GLY A 112 -7.86 -5.48 1.65
N GLU A 113 -7.88 -4.21 1.24
CA GLU A 113 -7.05 -3.18 1.87
C GLU A 113 -7.47 -2.94 3.32
N VAL A 114 -6.52 -2.52 4.16
CA VAL A 114 -6.71 -2.47 5.62
C VAL A 114 -6.73 -1.03 6.11
N PHE A 115 -7.66 -0.75 7.01
CA PHE A 115 -7.99 0.57 7.53
C PHE A 115 -7.96 0.58 9.05
N VAL A 116 -7.54 1.71 9.64
CA VAL A 116 -7.62 1.99 11.08
C VAL A 116 -8.35 3.32 11.23
N ALA A 117 -9.44 3.34 12.00
CA ALA A 117 -10.31 4.50 12.16
C ALA A 117 -10.67 5.16 10.79
N GLY A 118 -11.08 4.33 9.83
CA GLY A 118 -11.48 4.76 8.48
C GLY A 118 -10.34 5.13 7.51
N ARG A 119 -9.09 5.23 7.98
CA ARG A 119 -7.90 5.62 7.19
C ARG A 119 -7.09 4.42 6.74
N LYS A 120 -6.68 4.38 5.48
CA LYS A 120 -5.88 3.28 4.91
C LYS A 120 -4.50 3.24 5.57
N VAL A 121 -4.13 2.06 6.08
CA VAL A 121 -2.81 1.78 6.66
C VAL A 121 -2.03 0.75 5.85
N ILE A 122 -2.72 -0.13 5.11
CA ILE A 122 -2.10 -1.14 4.25
C ILE A 122 -2.78 -1.14 2.88
N GLY A 123 -1.99 -0.83 1.85
CA GLY A 123 -2.39 -0.95 0.45
C GLY A 123 -1.97 -2.27 -0.14
N LEU A 124 -2.83 -2.87 -0.96
CA LEU A 124 -2.60 -4.17 -1.57
C LEU A 124 -2.58 -4.07 -3.10
N SER A 125 -1.71 -4.86 -3.72
CA SER A 125 -1.76 -5.11 -5.15
C SER A 125 -1.36 -6.54 -5.44
N GLN A 126 -1.68 -7.05 -6.62
CA GLN A 126 -1.28 -8.39 -7.02
C GLN A 126 -0.84 -8.45 -8.48
N ARG A 127 0.08 -9.36 -8.77
CA ARG A 127 0.46 -9.76 -10.12
C ARG A 127 0.36 -11.26 -10.24
N ARG A 128 -0.28 -11.74 -11.31
CA ARG A 128 -0.46 -13.18 -11.56
C ARG A 128 0.33 -13.60 -12.79
N THR A 129 0.83 -14.83 -12.76
CA THR A 129 1.47 -15.52 -13.88
C THR A 129 0.92 -16.94 -13.95
N GLY A 130 1.35 -17.72 -14.95
CA GLY A 130 1.04 -19.16 -14.99
C GLY A 130 1.50 -19.92 -13.74
N ALA A 131 2.54 -19.42 -13.06
CA ALA A 131 3.12 -20.06 -11.86
C ALA A 131 2.33 -19.78 -10.57
N GLY A 132 1.54 -18.70 -10.50
CA GLY A 132 0.83 -18.33 -9.28
C GLY A 132 0.54 -16.83 -9.18
N ALA A 133 0.42 -16.35 -7.95
CA ALA A 133 0.17 -14.95 -7.62
C ALA A 133 1.30 -14.40 -6.72
N ARG A 134 1.73 -13.17 -6.99
CA ARG A 134 2.54 -12.36 -6.08
C ARG A 134 1.69 -11.20 -5.60
N PHE A 135 1.45 -11.15 -4.30
CA PHE A 135 0.82 -10.03 -3.61
C PHE A 135 1.90 -9.09 -3.11
N GLN A 136 1.65 -7.80 -3.22
CA GLN A 136 2.54 -6.75 -2.74
C GLN A 136 1.74 -5.90 -1.75
N CYS A 137 2.25 -5.82 -0.53
CA CYS A 137 1.64 -5.12 0.59
C CYS A 137 2.52 -3.92 0.93
N GLY A 138 1.97 -2.72 0.82
CA GLY A 138 2.60 -1.50 1.31
C GLY A 138 1.99 -1.13 2.65
N VAL A 139 2.76 -1.29 3.72
CA VAL A 139 2.35 -0.95 5.09
C VAL A 139 2.90 0.42 5.43
N LEU A 140 2.03 1.40 5.72
CA LEU A 140 2.45 2.73 6.14
C LEU A 140 2.96 2.67 7.58
N LEU A 141 4.26 2.89 7.75
CA LEU A 141 4.86 3.10 9.07
C LEU A 141 4.59 4.52 9.53
N ARG A 142 4.80 5.48 8.61
CA ARG A 142 4.51 6.91 8.80
C ARG A 142 3.78 7.43 7.57
N TRP A 143 2.96 8.45 7.76
CA TRP A 143 2.24 9.10 6.67
C TRP A 143 2.37 10.62 6.76
N ASP A 144 3.05 11.19 5.77
CA ASP A 144 3.15 12.63 5.56
C ASP A 144 2.47 12.98 4.21
N PRO A 145 1.23 13.50 4.25
CA PRO A 145 0.53 13.94 3.05
C PRO A 145 1.28 15.01 2.26
N ALA A 146 1.95 15.94 2.95
CA ALA A 146 2.64 17.06 2.33
C ALA A 146 3.86 16.56 1.54
N ALA A 147 4.60 15.60 2.10
CA ALA A 147 5.73 14.98 1.43
C ALA A 147 5.36 14.41 0.05
N LEU A 148 4.17 13.83 -0.10
CA LEU A 148 3.67 13.36 -1.39
C LEU A 148 3.11 14.49 -2.25
N ALA A 149 2.31 15.39 -1.67
CA ALA A 149 1.63 16.46 -2.40
C ALA A 149 2.61 17.43 -3.09
N ASP A 150 3.74 17.71 -2.46
CA ASP A 150 4.81 18.54 -3.01
C ASP A 150 5.48 17.93 -4.24
N LEU A 151 5.50 16.61 -4.34
CA LEU A 151 6.09 15.90 -5.48
C LEU A 151 5.17 15.91 -6.70
N LEU A 152 3.90 16.31 -6.57
CA LEU A 152 2.94 16.27 -7.66
C LEU A 152 2.86 17.62 -8.39
N VAL A 153 2.86 17.53 -9.72
CA VAL A 153 2.68 18.69 -10.61
C VAL A 153 1.19 19.02 -10.67
N LEU A 154 0.77 19.94 -9.80
CA LEU A 154 -0.61 20.37 -9.63
C LEU A 154 -0.66 21.89 -9.39
N PRO A 155 -1.76 22.58 -9.76
CA PRO A 155 -2.00 23.96 -9.32
C PRO A 155 -1.99 24.05 -7.79
N ALA A 156 -1.46 25.15 -7.23
CA ALA A 156 -1.31 25.35 -5.78
C ALA A 156 -2.62 25.14 -5.01
N ALA A 157 -3.74 25.64 -5.54
CA ALA A 157 -5.06 25.45 -4.96
C ALA A 157 -5.46 23.96 -4.85
N ARG A 158 -5.10 23.14 -5.84
CA ARG A 158 -5.35 21.69 -5.82
C ARG A 158 -4.39 20.94 -4.92
N ARG A 159 -3.14 21.39 -4.79
CA ARG A 159 -2.16 20.79 -3.87
C ARG A 159 -2.61 20.89 -2.43
N GLY A 160 -3.04 22.08 -1.99
CA GLY A 160 -3.54 22.27 -0.62
C GLY A 160 -4.80 21.47 -0.32
N ALA A 161 -5.71 21.33 -1.30
CA ALA A 161 -6.88 20.45 -1.15
C ALA A 161 -6.49 18.97 -1.05
N LEU A 162 -5.58 18.51 -1.92
CA LEU A 162 -5.06 17.15 -1.89
C LEU A 162 -4.43 16.83 -0.53
N GLU A 163 -3.52 17.67 -0.03
CA GLU A 163 -2.84 17.45 1.24
C GLU A 163 -3.82 17.26 2.41
N ARG A 164 -4.81 18.15 2.52
CA ARG A 164 -5.85 18.06 3.56
C ARG A 164 -6.67 16.77 3.44
N ASP A 165 -7.10 16.44 2.23
CA ASP A 165 -7.94 15.25 2.01
C ASP A 165 -7.15 13.95 2.25
N LEU A 166 -5.87 13.91 1.85
CA LEU A 166 -4.98 12.77 2.06
C LEU A 166 -4.73 12.47 3.54
N ALA A 167 -4.77 13.48 4.42
CA ALA A 167 -4.71 13.27 5.87
C ALA A 167 -5.93 12.46 6.39
N GLY A 168 -7.08 12.61 5.73
CA GLY A 168 -8.30 11.84 6.00
C GLY A 168 -8.37 10.48 5.29
N CYS A 169 -7.59 10.25 4.24
CA CYS A 169 -7.60 9.00 3.50
C CYS A 169 -6.70 7.91 4.08
N ALA A 170 -5.56 8.27 4.66
CA ALA A 170 -4.51 7.33 5.06
C ALA A 170 -3.82 7.73 6.37
N ALA A 171 -3.14 6.77 6.99
CA ALA A 171 -2.43 6.95 8.24
C ALA A 171 -1.21 6.01 8.32
N GLY A 172 -0.18 6.44 9.05
CA GLY A 172 0.87 5.54 9.51
C GLY A 172 0.37 4.71 10.68
N LEU A 173 0.97 3.53 10.86
CA LEU A 173 0.74 2.71 12.06
C LEU A 173 1.51 3.24 13.28
N ASP A 174 2.53 4.09 13.07
CA ASP A 174 3.41 4.64 14.11
C ASP A 174 4.04 3.55 15.01
N LEU A 175 4.24 2.36 14.41
CA LEU A 175 4.93 1.23 15.02
C LEU A 175 6.28 0.99 14.33
N PRO A 176 7.31 0.56 15.07
CA PRO A 176 8.55 0.09 14.47
C PRO A 176 8.30 -1.08 13.50
N GLU A 177 9.03 -1.08 12.38
CA GLU A 177 8.94 -2.12 11.33
C GLU A 177 9.00 -3.55 11.90
N HIS A 178 9.93 -3.82 12.84
CA HIS A 178 10.13 -5.14 13.41
C HIS A 178 8.89 -5.66 14.15
N ARG A 179 8.13 -4.79 14.83
CA ARG A 179 6.91 -5.19 15.54
C ARG A 179 5.81 -5.66 14.59
N ILE A 180 5.71 -5.00 13.42
CA ILE A 180 4.75 -5.37 12.38
C ILE A 180 5.13 -6.71 11.76
N LEU A 181 6.41 -6.93 11.47
CA LEU A 181 6.92 -8.18 10.92
C LEU A 181 6.77 -9.34 11.91
N GLU A 182 7.11 -9.16 13.18
CA GLU A 182 6.90 -10.14 14.26
C GLU A 182 5.41 -10.53 14.37
N ALA A 183 4.52 -9.55 14.31
CA ALA A 183 3.09 -9.79 14.37
C ALA A 183 2.60 -10.60 13.16
N LEU A 184 3.04 -10.26 11.94
CA LEU A 184 2.70 -10.98 10.71
C LEU A 184 3.21 -12.43 10.75
N LEU A 185 4.49 -12.63 11.07
CA LEU A 185 5.10 -13.96 11.17
C LEU A 185 4.41 -14.82 12.23
N GLY A 186 4.04 -14.22 13.37
CA GLY A 186 3.30 -14.91 14.41
C GLY A 186 1.92 -15.41 13.97
N VAL A 187 1.25 -14.75 13.02
CA VAL A 187 -0.01 -15.26 12.46
C VAL A 187 0.24 -16.40 11.48
N LEU A 188 1.28 -16.29 10.65
CA LEU A 188 1.63 -17.32 9.67
C LEU A 188 2.09 -18.63 10.33
N GLN A 189 2.82 -18.55 11.43
CA GLN A 189 3.30 -19.74 12.17
C GLN A 189 2.18 -20.47 12.91
N VAL A 190 1.16 -19.75 13.39
CA VAL A 190 0.01 -20.36 14.08
C VAL A 190 -0.95 -21.03 13.09
N GLY A 191 -1.02 -20.56 11.84
CA GLY A 191 -1.86 -21.17 10.80
C GLY A 191 -1.29 -22.44 10.16
N GLY A 192 -0.01 -22.77 10.39
CA GLY A 192 0.64 -23.96 9.82
C GLY A 192 0.39 -25.27 10.59
N ASN A 193 -0.34 -25.21 11.71
CA ASN A 193 -0.61 -26.36 12.59
C ASN A 193 -2.04 -26.92 12.47
N GLU A 194 -2.86 -26.43 11.53
CA GLU A 194 -4.25 -26.88 11.32
C GLU A 194 -4.48 -27.54 9.95
N HIS A 195 -3.48 -28.22 9.40
CA HIS A 195 -3.62 -29.03 8.18
C HIS A 195 -3.12 -30.46 8.40
#